data_AF-L9X2S2-F1
#
_entry.id   AF-L9X2S2-F1
#
_cell.length_a   1.000
_cell.length_b   1.000
_cell.length_c   1.000
_cell.angle_alpha   90.00
_cell.angle_beta   90.00
_cell.angle_gamma   90.00
#
_symmetry.space_group_name_H-M   'P 1'
#
loop_
_entity.id
_entity.type
_entity.pdbx_description
1 polymer ?
#
loop_
_entity_poly.entity_id
_entity_poly.type
_entity_poly.pdbx_seq_one_letter_code
_entity_poly.pdbx_strand_id
1 'polypeptide(L)'
;MQENTIGRPERDPFETPVDVLAEASRYDFLLVIVPIAFAVALVAAYVLSVSIVQAMGVAAAIGVLVVIDACYLNPPIDQGST
;
A
#
# COMPACT_ATOMS: atom_id res chain seq x y z
N MET A 1 -39.54 26.06 19.88
CA MET A 1 -38.92 24.74 19.61
C MET A 1 -37.47 25.00 19.30
N GLN A 2 -36.56 24.51 20.14
CA GLN A 2 -35.13 24.75 20.01
C GLN A 2 -34.55 23.60 19.20
N GLU A 3 -34.20 23.87 17.94
CA GLU A 3 -33.53 22.90 17.07
C GLU A 3 -32.14 22.63 17.63
N ASN A 4 -31.98 21.45 18.25
CA ASN A 4 -30.72 20.98 18.76
C ASN A 4 -29.86 20.59 17.55
N THR A 5 -28.87 21.42 17.22
CA THR A 5 -27.91 21.15 16.16
C THR A 5 -27.14 19.89 16.56
N ILE A 6 -27.51 18.76 15.95
CA ILE A 6 -26.86 17.47 16.14
C ILE A 6 -25.38 17.67 15.84
N GLY A 7 -24.56 17.68 16.90
CA GLY A 7 -23.12 17.75 16.80
C GLY A 7 -22.65 16.61 15.92
N ARG A 8 -22.09 16.96 14.76
CA ARG A 8 -21.33 16.02 13.94
C ARG A 8 -20.27 15.44 14.89
N PRO A 9 -20.22 14.11 15.12
CA PRO A 9 -19.16 13.54 15.92
C PRO A 9 -17.85 13.98 15.28
N GLU A 10 -17.01 14.65 16.07
CA GLU A 10 -15.67 15.05 15.69
C GLU A 10 -14.93 13.76 15.35
N ARG A 11 -14.83 13.44 14.05
CA ARG A 11 -14.06 12.28 13.61
C ARG A 11 -12.62 12.57 13.97
N ASP A 12 -12.05 11.75 14.85
CA ASP A 12 -10.66 11.86 15.23
C ASP A 12 -9.81 11.81 13.94
N PRO A 13 -8.90 12.76 13.71
CA PRO A 13 -8.05 12.79 12.52
C PRO A 13 -7.26 11.48 12.33
N PHE A 14 -7.06 10.70 13.40
CA PHE A 14 -6.40 9.40 13.34
C PHE A 14 -7.33 8.22 13.02
N GLU A 15 -8.65 8.33 13.27
CA GLU A 15 -9.62 7.27 12.92
C GLU A 15 -9.80 7.16 11.40
N THR A 16 -9.75 8.29 10.69
CA THR A 16 -9.94 8.33 9.23
C THR A 16 -8.93 7.49 8.45
N PRO A 17 -7.60 7.61 8.65
CA PRO A 17 -6.63 6.75 7.97
C PRO A 17 -6.69 5.29 8.46
N VAL A 18 -7.07 5.04 9.71
CA VAL A 18 -7.23 3.67 10.24
C VAL A 18 -8.40 2.96 9.57
N ASP A 19 -9.54 3.64 9.39
CA ASP A 19 -10.69 3.11 8.64
C ASP A 19 -10.32 2.81 7.18
N VAL A 20 -9.56 3.69 6.54
CA VAL A 20 -9.06 3.46 5.16
C VAL A 20 -8.10 2.26 5.10
N LEU A 21 -7.25 2.09 6.12
CA LEU A 21 -6.37 0.92 6.22
C LEU A 21 -7.13 -0.37 6.55
N ALA A 22 -8.25 -0.26 7.28
CA ALA A 22 -9.11 -1.39 7.63
C ALA A 22 -9.93 -1.86 6.42
N GLU A 23 -10.35 -0.94 5.55
CA GLU A 23 -10.99 -1.23 4.27
C GLU A 23 -10.00 -1.69 3.18
N ALA A 24 -8.69 -1.41 3.37
CA ALA A 24 -7.66 -1.77 2.41
C ALA A 24 -7.60 -3.29 2.20
N SER A 25 -7.72 -3.70 0.94
CA SER A 25 -7.62 -5.09 0.54
C SER A 25 -6.17 -5.57 0.55
N ARG A 26 -5.95 -6.89 0.57
CA ARG A 26 -4.62 -7.49 0.40
C ARG A 26 -3.87 -6.92 -0.81
N TYR A 27 -4.58 -6.56 -1.88
CA TYR A 27 -3.99 -6.03 -3.11
C TYR A 27 -3.51 -4.59 -2.97
N ASP A 28 -4.15 -3.79 -2.11
CA ASP A 28 -3.70 -2.41 -1.83
C ASP A 28 -2.35 -2.43 -1.09
N PHE A 29 -2.15 -3.39 -0.19
CA PHE A 29 -0.86 -3.61 0.45
C PHE A 29 0.22 -4.06 -0.53
N LEU A 30 -0.10 -4.97 -1.47
CA LEU A 30 0.83 -5.38 -2.53
C LEU A 30 1.24 -4.19 -3.42
N LEU A 31 0.30 -3.29 -3.72
CA LEU A 31 0.58 -2.08 -4.49
C LEU A 31 1.54 -1.13 -3.75
N VAL A 32 1.43 -1.04 -2.43
CA VAL A 32 2.30 -0.21 -1.56
C VAL A 32 3.69 -0.82 -1.39
N ILE A 33 3.85 -2.15 -1.48
CA ILE A 33 5.16 -2.81 -1.36
C ILE A 33 6.13 -2.38 -2.46
N VAL A 34 5.64 -2.19 -3.69
CA VAL A 34 6.49 -1.81 -4.83
C VAL A 34 7.22 -0.49 -4.60
N PRO A 35 6.54 0.67 -4.37
CA PRO A 35 7.22 1.93 -4.13
C PRO A 35 8.10 1.89 -2.87
N ILE A 36 7.72 1.15 -1.83
CA ILE A 36 8.55 0.96 -0.64
C ILE A 36 9.86 0.24 -1.01
N ALA A 37 9.82 -0.82 -1.82
CA ALA A 37 11.01 -1.55 -2.23
C ALA A 37 12.00 -0.65 -2.99
N PHE A 38 11.49 0.22 -3.87
CA PHE A 38 12.32 1.21 -4.57
C PHE A 38 12.89 2.27 -3.62
N ALA A 39 12.11 2.77 -2.66
CA ALA A 39 12.59 3.72 -1.66
C ALA A 39 13.69 3.10 -0.78
N VAL A 40 13.50 1.87 -0.31
CA VAL A 40 14.51 1.12 0.46
C VAL A 40 15.77 0.89 -0.37
N ALA A 41 15.64 0.52 -1.64
CA ALA A 41 16.78 0.34 -2.52
C ALA A 41 17.55 1.64 -2.76
N LEU A 42 16.86 2.79 -2.84
CA LEU A 42 17.50 4.09 -2.97
C LEU A 42 18.28 4.47 -1.69
N VAL A 43 17.66 4.27 -0.52
CA VAL A 43 18.34 4.49 0.77
C VAL A 43 19.54 3.56 0.90
N ALA A 44 19.41 2.29 0.50
CA ALA A 44 20.51 1.33 0.54
C ALA A 44 21.64 1.72 -0.42
N ALA A 45 21.32 2.14 -1.65
CA ALA A 45 22.32 2.63 -2.59
C ALA A 45 23.10 3.83 -2.03
N TYR A 46 22.40 4.75 -1.35
CA TYR A 46 23.01 5.91 -0.71
C TYR A 46 23.89 5.55 0.49
N VAL A 47 23.36 4.77 1.43
CA VAL A 47 24.06 4.42 2.70
C VAL A 47 25.21 3.45 2.48
N LEU A 48 25.03 2.45 1.61
CA LEU A 48 26.05 1.43 1.32
C LEU A 48 26.93 1.80 0.12
N SER A 49 26.70 2.93 -0.54
CA SER A 49 27.44 3.38 -1.74
C SER A 49 27.48 2.32 -2.87
N VAL A 50 26.41 1.54 -3.00
CA VAL A 50 26.26 0.52 -4.05
C VAL A 50 25.76 1.19 -5.33
N SER A 51 26.06 0.59 -6.50
CA SER A 51 25.52 1.05 -7.78
C SER A 51 24.01 1.21 -7.72
N ILE A 52 23.52 2.42 -8.00
CA ILE A 52 22.09 2.71 -8.02
C ILE A 52 21.35 1.83 -9.03
N VAL A 53 21.98 1.54 -10.18
CA VAL A 53 21.40 0.66 -11.21
C VAL A 53 21.21 -0.75 -10.67
N GLN A 54 22.18 -1.27 -9.93
CA GLN A 54 22.09 -2.60 -9.32
C GLN A 54 21.01 -2.64 -8.23
N ALA A 55 20.96 -1.63 -7.36
CA ALA A 55 19.96 -1.54 -6.30
C ALA A 55 18.53 -1.42 -6.86
N MET A 56 18.33 -0.57 -7.87
CA MET A 56 17.05 -0.44 -8.57
C MET A 56 16.67 -1.73 -9.31
N GLY A 57 17.65 -2.46 -9.84
CA GLY A 57 17.42 -3.77 -10.46
C GLY A 57 16.87 -4.81 -9.48
N VAL A 58 17.36 -4.83 -8.23
CA VAL A 58 16.82 -5.70 -7.18
C VAL A 58 15.40 -5.30 -6.80
N ALA A 59 15.12 -3.99 -6.64
CA ALA A 59 13.77 -3.51 -6.39
C ALA A 59 12.79 -3.85 -7.52
N ALA A 60 13.23 -3.75 -8.77
CA ALA A 60 12.44 -4.14 -9.93
C ALA A 60 12.10 -5.64 -9.92
N ALA A 61 13.06 -6.51 -9.58
CA ALA A 61 12.81 -7.95 -9.44
C ALA A 61 11.76 -8.25 -8.36
N ILE A 62 11.81 -7.56 -7.22
CA ILE A 62 10.78 -7.67 -6.17
C ILE A 62 9.42 -7.23 -6.70
N GLY A 63 9.35 -6.10 -7.43
CA GLY A 63 8.11 -5.63 -8.05
C GLY A 63 7.49 -6.65 -9.01
N VAL A 64 8.31 -7.33 -9.82
CA VAL A 64 7.84 -8.41 -10.70
C VAL A 64 7.25 -9.57 -9.90
N LEU A 65 7.91 -10.00 -8.82
CA LEU A 65 7.39 -11.07 -7.97
C LEU A 65 6.05 -10.70 -7.32
N VAL A 66 5.90 -9.45 -6.88
CA VAL A 66 4.65 -8.92 -6.32
C VAL A 66 3.53 -8.96 -7.36
N VAL A 67 3.81 -8.55 -8.61
CA VAL A 67 2.83 -8.62 -9.70
C VAL A 67 2.46 -10.07 -10.02
N ILE A 68 3.44 -10.98 -10.03
CA ILE A 68 3.19 -12.41 -10.24
C ILE A 68 2.27 -12.97 -9.14
N ASP A 69 2.54 -12.66 -7.87
CA ASP A 69 1.69 -13.09 -6.75
C ASP A 69 0.27 -12.54 -6.88
N ALA A 70 0.15 -11.21 -7.05
CA ALA A 70 -1.13 -10.51 -7.09
C ALA A 70 -2.01 -10.93 -8.28
N CYS A 71 -1.41 -11.07 -9.47
CA CYS A 71 -2.16 -11.26 -10.71
C CYS A 71 -2.32 -12.73 -11.10
N TYR A 72 -1.40 -13.62 -10.71
CA TYR A 72 -1.36 -14.99 -11.22
C TYR A 72 -1.44 -16.07 -10.15
N LEU A 73 -0.73 -15.94 -9.03
CA LEU A 73 -0.77 -16.97 -7.98
C LEU A 73 -1.99 -16.83 -7.07
N ASN A 74 -2.34 -15.61 -6.73
CA ASN A 74 -3.44 -15.31 -5.83
C ASN A 74 -4.35 -14.22 -6.44
N PRO A 75 -4.94 -14.47 -7.62
CA PRO A 75 -5.79 -13.49 -8.30
C PRO A 75 -7.01 -13.14 -7.42
N PRO A 76 -7.52 -11.89 -7.52
CA PRO A 76 -8.74 -11.51 -6.83
C PRO A 76 -9.87 -12.39 -7.34
N ILE A 77 -10.39 -13.24 -6.44
CA ILE A 77 -11.62 -13.97 -6.68
C ILE A 77 -12.74 -12.95 -6.48
N ASP A 78 -13.44 -12.63 -7.56
CA ASP A 78 -14.62 -11.76 -7.50
C ASP A 78 -15.64 -12.38 -6.54
N GLN A 79 -15.81 -11.78 -5.36
CA GLN A 79 -16.77 -12.22 -4.35
C GLN A 79 -18.16 -11.60 -4.56
N GLY A 80 -18.39 -10.94 -5.70
CA GLY A 80 -19.59 -10.15 -5.96
C GLY A 80 -20.24 -10.42 -7.32
N SER A 81 -20.54 -11.68 -7.63
CA SER A 81 -21.41 -12.05 -8.75
C SER A 81 -22.39 -13.15 -8.33
N THR A 82 -23.45 -12.77 -7.63
CA THR A 82 -24.69 -13.56 -7.49
C THR A 82 -25.87 -12.71 -7.92
#